data_AF-A0A6A3WX28-F1
#
_entry.id   AF-A0A6A3WX28-F1
#
_cell.length_a   1.000
_cell.length_b   1.000
_cell.length_c   1.000
_cell.angle_alpha   90.00
_cell.angle_beta   90.00
_cell.angle_gamma   90.00
#
_symmetry.space_group_name_H-M   'P 1'
#
loop_
_entity.id
_entity.type
_entity.pdbx_description
1 polymer ?
#
loop_
_entity_poly.entity_id
_entity_poly.type
_entity_poly.pdbx_seq_one_letter_code
_entity_poly.pdbx_strand_id
1 'polypeptide(L)'
;MPLVDELLENLEFILWFCSLDMASGFWVVPMTDRARLISAFITPFGLFEWLRMPFGLRNAPQIYQRLIDNALYGFLKLTKKDPRLDVFKHVVPENEERESVLGRRSYIDDILVGATSWDDLCIKVENLLTACDQWNLSISVEKSSWGMSKVDYLGHSVSSRGLEAKPKNLDALSSLEFPRTLKALQSFLGSLNYYHRFIADSAVYASVLYSLSEEDFKRRKAKDDSSTLEKWKHAETAFEQLKLKIADTPLLRHFNPELEPVIIVYASEWAVSAVLTQQHDNVYMPVKFTSRTLKPNDLRYDIVEKEVLALLRILTSCFTMLAGRRVRVLTRHTTLAWLFRKNNPQGRLSQWAALHSPWELQIERSTRGEEELLGVIAACITPRDLVDAALADVSPRRQPKKVMSIPRPVVNIGEKVYVISFDGSAKAKREGGAFGAIIWKLPGWTVEKAASGYDVDLTVNEAEYRGLLLALDLLNGLDVQRLIVCGDSNLAIRQLRNEMDCKALGLQLLRKECWNQLKALPKVELFHVRRD
;
A
#
# COMPACT_ATOMS: atom_id res chain seq x y z
N MET A 1 -11.25 9.01 -15.29
CA MET A 1 -11.84 9.73 -14.15
C MET A 1 -10.69 10.28 -13.33
N PRO A 2 -10.74 11.55 -12.92
CA PRO A 2 -9.72 12.15 -12.06
C PRO A 2 -9.66 11.43 -10.70
N LEU A 3 -8.52 11.52 -10.02
CA LEU A 3 -8.44 11.08 -8.63
C LEU A 3 -9.15 12.10 -7.74
N VAL A 4 -9.96 11.64 -6.79
CA VAL A 4 -10.67 12.52 -5.84
C VAL A 4 -9.71 13.49 -5.14
N ASP A 5 -8.52 13.01 -4.80
CA ASP A 5 -7.47 13.81 -4.17
C ASP A 5 -7.05 15.03 -5.01
N GLU A 6 -6.91 14.88 -6.32
CA GLU A 6 -6.54 15.96 -7.25
C GLU A 6 -7.64 17.01 -7.36
N LEU A 7 -8.91 16.60 -7.21
CA LEU A 7 -10.05 17.52 -7.26
C LEU A 7 -10.17 18.38 -6.00
N LEU A 8 -9.47 18.02 -4.93
CA LEU A 8 -9.42 18.75 -3.67
C LEU A 8 -8.18 19.65 -3.56
N GLU A 9 -7.40 19.77 -4.64
CA GLU A 9 -6.24 20.67 -4.75
C GLU A 9 -6.63 22.00 -5.45
N ASN A 10 -5.71 22.98 -5.45
CA ASN A 10 -5.86 24.30 -6.09
C ASN A 10 -7.07 25.11 -5.56
N LEU A 11 -7.17 25.22 -4.24
CA LEU A 11 -8.28 25.85 -3.54
C LEU A 11 -7.87 27.03 -2.66
N GLU A 12 -6.60 27.41 -2.59
CA GLU A 12 -6.13 28.33 -1.54
C GLU A 12 -6.66 29.75 -1.68
N PHE A 13 -6.83 30.22 -2.91
CA PHE A 13 -7.33 31.58 -3.16
C PHE A 13 -8.86 31.65 -3.29
N ILE A 14 -9.55 30.51 -3.20
CA ILE A 14 -11.00 30.47 -3.41
C ILE A 14 -11.72 30.94 -2.16
N LEU A 15 -12.56 31.97 -2.32
CA LEU A 15 -13.36 32.56 -1.25
C LEU A 15 -14.83 32.12 -1.30
N TRP A 16 -15.34 31.88 -2.52
CA TRP A 16 -16.73 31.54 -2.77
C TRP A 16 -16.85 30.22 -3.52
N PHE A 17 -17.79 29.40 -3.10
CA PHE A 17 -17.97 28.04 -3.60
C PHE A 17 -19.42 27.78 -4.02
N CYS A 18 -19.60 27.05 -5.11
CA CYS A 18 -20.81 26.29 -5.37
C CYS A 18 -20.46 24.81 -5.43
N SER A 19 -21.16 23.97 -4.67
CA SER A 19 -21.06 22.52 -4.77
C SER A 19 -22.36 22.01 -5.38
N LEU A 20 -22.27 21.47 -6.59
CA LEU A 20 -23.42 21.24 -7.46
C LEU A 20 -23.57 19.75 -7.76
N ASP A 21 -24.81 19.27 -7.68
CA ASP A 21 -25.20 17.90 -7.98
C ASP A 21 -26.02 17.87 -9.28
N MET A 22 -25.60 17.06 -10.25
CA MET A 22 -26.35 16.93 -11.50
C MET A 22 -27.69 16.20 -11.29
N ALA A 23 -28.76 16.77 -11.81
CA ALA A 23 -30.08 16.13 -11.82
C ALA A 23 -30.15 15.04 -12.89
N SER A 24 -30.90 13.98 -12.58
CA SER A 24 -31.19 12.87 -13.52
C SER A 24 -29.99 12.04 -14.01
N GLY A 25 -28.78 12.29 -13.49
CA GLY A 25 -27.56 11.48 -13.66
C GLY A 25 -27.41 10.86 -15.05
N PHE A 26 -27.22 9.54 -15.09
CA PHE A 26 -26.96 8.79 -16.33
C PHE A 26 -28.10 8.84 -17.37
N TRP A 27 -29.33 9.16 -16.99
CA TRP A 27 -30.48 9.12 -17.91
C TRP A 27 -30.42 10.20 -19.00
N VAL A 28 -29.53 11.18 -18.89
CA VAL A 28 -29.29 12.13 -19.98
C VAL A 28 -28.68 11.46 -21.20
N VAL A 29 -27.96 10.34 -21.03
CA VAL A 29 -27.26 9.65 -22.11
C VAL A 29 -28.21 8.67 -22.81
N PRO A 30 -28.48 8.84 -24.12
CA PRO A 30 -29.26 7.86 -24.88
C PRO A 30 -28.46 6.59 -25.13
N MET A 31 -29.17 5.45 -25.14
CA MET A 31 -28.57 4.16 -25.46
C MET A 31 -28.48 3.99 -26.98
N THR A 32 -27.33 3.53 -27.49
CA THR A 32 -27.21 3.10 -28.89
C THR A 32 -28.16 1.92 -29.16
N ASP A 33 -28.61 1.73 -30.41
CA ASP A 33 -29.53 0.62 -30.76
C ASP A 33 -29.01 -0.75 -30.32
N ARG A 34 -27.71 -0.99 -30.49
CA ARG A 34 -27.06 -2.21 -29.98
C ARG A 34 -27.16 -2.31 -28.46
N ALA A 35 -26.90 -1.21 -27.74
CA ALA A 35 -26.92 -1.17 -26.28
C ALA A 35 -28.34 -1.37 -25.73
N ARG A 36 -29.37 -0.86 -26.43
CA ARG A 36 -30.78 -1.07 -26.09
C ARG A 36 -31.14 -2.55 -26.11
N LEU A 37 -30.83 -3.24 -27.21
CA LEU A 37 -31.13 -4.67 -27.39
C LEU A 37 -30.51 -5.56 -26.31
N ILE A 38 -29.27 -5.27 -25.90
CA ILE A 38 -28.58 -6.05 -24.84
C ILE A 38 -29.02 -5.69 -23.42
N SER A 39 -29.73 -4.57 -23.25
CA SER A 39 -30.22 -4.10 -21.95
C SER A 39 -31.63 -4.60 -21.62
N ALA A 40 -32.19 -5.46 -22.47
CA ALA A 40 -33.55 -5.95 -22.33
C ALA A 40 -33.77 -6.71 -21.01
N PHE A 41 -34.92 -6.50 -20.38
CA PHE A 41 -35.33 -7.15 -19.14
C PHE A 41 -36.81 -7.53 -19.18
N ILE A 42 -37.16 -8.60 -18.47
CA ILE A 42 -38.52 -9.14 -18.43
C ILE A 42 -39.23 -8.61 -17.18
N THR A 43 -40.49 -8.20 -17.38
CA THR A 43 -41.43 -7.88 -16.31
C THR A 43 -42.68 -8.76 -16.48
N PRO A 44 -43.59 -8.82 -15.48
CA PRO A 44 -44.88 -9.47 -15.64
C PRO A 44 -45.74 -8.92 -16.81
N PHE A 45 -45.40 -7.73 -17.33
CA PHE A 45 -46.10 -7.06 -18.42
C PHE A 45 -45.41 -7.21 -19.79
N GLY A 46 -44.30 -7.95 -19.86
CA GLY A 46 -43.58 -8.21 -21.10
C GLY A 46 -42.08 -7.87 -21.06
N LEU A 47 -41.46 -7.91 -22.23
CA LEU A 47 -40.05 -7.59 -22.45
C LEU A 47 -39.89 -6.09 -22.71
N PHE A 48 -39.05 -5.43 -21.93
CA PHE A 48 -38.74 -4.01 -22.05
C PHE A 48 -37.23 -3.82 -22.27
N GLU A 49 -36.84 -2.70 -22.86
CA GLU A 49 -35.45 -2.29 -23.02
C GLU A 49 -35.25 -0.85 -22.56
N TRP A 50 -34.02 -0.50 -22.20
CA TRP A 50 -33.68 0.85 -21.76
C TRP A 50 -33.38 1.76 -22.94
N LEU A 51 -34.13 2.85 -23.08
CA LEU A 51 -33.85 3.90 -24.10
C LEU A 51 -32.73 4.86 -23.68
N ARG A 52 -32.51 4.99 -22.37
CA ARG A 52 -31.50 5.85 -21.73
C ARG A 52 -30.61 5.01 -20.84
N MET A 53 -29.39 5.45 -20.60
CA MET A 53 -28.39 4.70 -19.85
C MET A 53 -28.84 4.42 -18.40
N PRO A 54 -29.14 3.16 -18.04
CA PRO A 54 -29.60 2.84 -16.69
C PRO A 54 -28.44 2.81 -15.68
N PHE A 55 -28.80 2.93 -14.41
CA PHE A 55 -27.87 2.67 -13.30
C PHE A 55 -27.47 1.19 -13.25
N GLY A 56 -26.25 0.91 -12.76
CA GLY A 56 -25.73 -0.45 -12.61
C GLY A 56 -24.90 -0.96 -13.79
N LEU A 57 -24.87 -0.25 -14.93
CA LEU A 57 -23.95 -0.58 -16.01
C LEU A 57 -22.50 -0.25 -15.61
N ARG A 58 -21.60 -1.23 -15.80
CA ARG A 58 -20.18 -1.11 -15.43
C ARG A 58 -19.49 0.14 -16.00
N ASN A 59 -19.86 0.53 -17.22
CA ASN A 59 -19.19 1.63 -17.94
C ASN A 59 -19.95 2.97 -17.85
N ALA A 60 -21.15 3.00 -17.25
CA ALA A 60 -21.97 4.21 -17.20
C ALA A 60 -21.26 5.41 -16.56
N PRO A 61 -20.56 5.28 -15.41
CA PRO A 61 -19.83 6.40 -14.81
C PRO A 61 -18.78 7.01 -15.72
N GLN A 62 -18.06 6.19 -16.49
CA GLN A 62 -16.99 6.66 -17.38
C GLN A 62 -17.55 7.36 -18.62
N ILE A 63 -18.66 6.86 -19.16
CA ILE A 63 -19.37 7.50 -20.27
C ILE A 63 -19.92 8.84 -19.83
N TYR A 64 -20.53 8.90 -18.64
CA TYR A 64 -21.07 10.13 -18.09
C TYR A 64 -19.97 11.16 -17.76
N GLN A 65 -18.87 10.75 -17.12
CA GLN A 65 -17.73 11.63 -16.91
C GLN A 65 -17.25 12.25 -18.22
N ARG A 66 -17.14 11.47 -19.30
CA ARG A 66 -16.72 12.00 -20.62
C ARG A 66 -17.71 13.02 -21.17
N LEU A 67 -19.01 12.84 -20.93
CA LEU A 67 -20.03 13.82 -21.32
C LEU A 67 -19.81 15.14 -20.58
N ILE A 68 -19.64 15.08 -19.26
CA ILE A 68 -19.39 16.25 -18.41
C ILE A 68 -18.07 16.93 -18.79
N ASP A 69 -17.01 16.15 -19.01
CA ASP A 69 -15.72 16.68 -19.45
C ASP A 69 -15.88 17.41 -20.79
N ASN A 70 -16.59 16.84 -21.77
CA ASN A 70 -16.81 17.54 -23.03
C ASN A 70 -17.65 18.82 -22.86
N ALA A 71 -18.66 18.80 -22.00
CA ALA A 71 -19.51 19.95 -21.74
C ALA A 71 -18.78 21.12 -21.08
N LEU A 72 -17.88 20.82 -20.13
CA LEU A 72 -17.21 21.84 -19.31
C LEU A 72 -15.84 22.27 -19.82
N TYR A 73 -15.22 21.46 -20.68
CA TYR A 73 -13.89 21.72 -21.25
C TYR A 73 -13.91 22.05 -22.74
N GLY A 74 -15.04 21.86 -23.41
CA GLY A 74 -15.22 22.34 -24.77
C GLY A 74 -14.37 21.61 -25.82
N PHE A 75 -13.83 20.41 -25.54
CA PHE A 75 -13.08 19.63 -26.55
C PHE A 75 -13.92 19.30 -27.78
N LEU A 76 -15.23 19.19 -27.60
CA LEU A 76 -16.20 18.82 -28.62
C LEU A 76 -17.35 19.80 -28.61
N LYS A 77 -17.97 20.02 -29.77
CA LYS A 77 -19.18 20.80 -29.95
C LYS A 77 -20.30 19.94 -30.52
N LEU A 78 -21.49 20.08 -29.98
CA LEU A 78 -22.68 19.44 -30.54
C LEU A 78 -23.02 20.04 -31.91
N THR A 79 -23.15 19.17 -32.91
CA THR A 79 -23.59 19.55 -34.27
C THR A 79 -25.08 19.82 -34.34
N LYS A 80 -25.86 19.20 -33.45
CA LYS A 80 -27.31 19.37 -33.32
C LYS A 80 -27.71 19.28 -31.85
N LYS A 81 -28.56 20.20 -31.41
CA LYS A 81 -29.19 20.18 -30.07
C LYS A 81 -30.45 19.31 -30.13
N ASP A 82 -30.30 17.99 -30.11
CA ASP A 82 -31.41 17.04 -29.98
C ASP A 82 -31.09 16.03 -28.86
N PRO A 83 -31.86 16.01 -27.77
CA PRO A 83 -31.59 15.16 -26.62
C PRO A 83 -31.74 13.67 -26.93
N ARG A 84 -32.33 13.27 -28.06
CA ARG A 84 -32.51 11.86 -28.45
C ARG A 84 -31.31 11.30 -29.20
N LEU A 85 -30.42 12.16 -29.69
CA LEU A 85 -29.28 11.76 -30.48
C LEU A 85 -28.12 11.31 -29.62
N ASP A 86 -27.35 10.34 -30.13
CA ASP A 86 -26.11 9.90 -29.51
C ASP A 86 -25.10 11.07 -29.49
N VAL A 87 -24.91 11.61 -28.29
CA VAL A 87 -24.02 12.74 -28.00
C VAL A 87 -22.57 12.50 -28.44
N PHE A 88 -22.14 11.26 -28.65
CA PHE A 88 -20.78 10.96 -29.12
C PHE A 88 -20.67 10.77 -30.64
N LYS A 89 -21.80 10.66 -31.36
CA LYS A 89 -21.80 10.58 -32.83
C LYS A 89 -22.07 11.92 -33.51
N HIS A 90 -22.73 12.83 -32.79
CA HIS A 90 -23.14 14.13 -33.32
C HIS A 90 -22.31 15.29 -32.74
N VAL A 91 -21.02 15.04 -32.54
CA VAL A 91 -20.04 16.01 -32.05
C VAL A 91 -18.91 16.21 -33.06
N VAL A 92 -18.41 17.44 -33.14
CA VAL A 92 -17.21 17.81 -33.90
C VAL A 92 -16.14 18.36 -32.97
N PRO A 93 -14.84 18.22 -33.29
CA PRO A 93 -13.79 18.92 -32.56
C PRO A 93 -14.05 20.43 -32.55
N GLU A 94 -13.97 21.04 -31.38
CA GLU A 94 -13.92 22.50 -31.28
C GLU A 94 -12.47 22.92 -31.53
N ASN A 95 -12.23 23.69 -32.59
CA ASN A 95 -10.89 24.08 -33.02
C ASN A 95 -10.42 25.39 -32.38
N GLU A 96 -11.30 26.08 -31.64
CA GLU A 96 -10.93 27.22 -30.81
C GLU A 96 -10.40 26.71 -29.47
N GLU A 97 -9.18 27.12 -29.09
CA GLU A 97 -8.67 26.92 -27.73
C GLU A 97 -9.55 27.71 -26.75
N ARG A 98 -10.61 27.08 -26.27
CA ARG A 98 -11.47 27.64 -25.22
C ARG A 98 -10.94 27.23 -23.87
N GLU A 99 -10.80 28.21 -22.98
CA GLU A 99 -10.57 27.93 -21.57
C GLU A 99 -11.75 27.12 -21.00
N SER A 100 -11.45 26.20 -20.09
CA SER A 100 -12.49 25.44 -19.39
C SER A 100 -13.42 26.39 -18.66
N VAL A 101 -14.73 26.11 -18.73
CA VAL A 101 -15.79 26.87 -18.05
C VAL A 101 -15.50 27.06 -16.56
N LEU A 102 -14.85 26.08 -15.92
CA LEU A 102 -14.58 26.07 -14.48
C LEU A 102 -13.10 26.11 -14.12
N GLY A 103 -12.19 25.95 -15.11
CA GLY A 103 -10.75 25.80 -14.86
C GLY A 103 -10.35 24.57 -14.02
N ARG A 104 -11.30 23.68 -13.68
CA ARG A 104 -11.07 22.51 -12.81
C ARG A 104 -12.01 21.35 -13.11
N ARG A 105 -11.58 20.11 -12.79
CA ARG A 105 -12.32 18.87 -13.13
C ARG A 105 -13.46 18.63 -12.15
N SER A 106 -14.46 17.88 -12.63
CA SER A 106 -15.57 17.37 -11.82
C SER A 106 -15.41 15.87 -11.59
N TYR A 107 -16.17 15.33 -10.65
CA TYR A 107 -16.25 13.90 -10.41
C TYR A 107 -17.66 13.42 -10.70
N ILE A 108 -17.87 12.85 -11.89
CA ILE A 108 -19.17 12.33 -12.34
C ILE A 108 -20.24 13.43 -12.22
N ASP A 109 -21.14 13.35 -11.24
CA ASP A 109 -22.25 14.26 -11.01
C ASP A 109 -21.88 15.42 -10.07
N ASP A 110 -20.76 15.32 -9.35
CA ASP A 110 -20.30 16.30 -8.35
C ASP A 110 -19.41 17.37 -8.99
N ILE A 111 -19.94 18.58 -9.17
CA ILE A 111 -19.23 19.74 -9.70
C ILE A 111 -18.93 20.74 -8.58
N LEU A 112 -17.66 21.12 -8.42
CA LEU A 112 -17.26 22.24 -7.58
C LEU A 112 -16.95 23.46 -8.45
N VAL A 113 -17.61 24.58 -8.18
CA VAL A 113 -17.26 25.90 -8.74
C VAL A 113 -16.59 26.70 -7.64
N GLY A 114 -15.45 27.31 -7.95
CA GLY A 114 -14.74 28.15 -7.01
C GLY A 114 -14.32 29.46 -7.64
N ALA A 115 -14.44 30.55 -6.88
CA ALA A 115 -14.11 31.89 -7.29
C ALA A 115 -13.39 32.69 -6.20
N THR A 116 -12.55 33.61 -6.65
CA THR A 116 -11.79 34.54 -5.79
C THR A 116 -12.62 35.79 -5.42
N SER A 117 -13.66 36.10 -6.19
CA SER A 117 -14.63 37.17 -5.93
C SER A 117 -16.06 36.72 -6.22
N TRP A 118 -17.05 37.51 -5.76
CA TRP A 118 -18.45 37.23 -6.04
C TRP A 118 -18.79 37.36 -7.54
N ASP A 119 -18.26 38.39 -8.20
CA ASP A 119 -18.49 38.63 -9.62
C ASP A 119 -17.89 37.50 -10.48
N ASP A 120 -16.69 37.03 -10.15
CA ASP A 120 -16.07 35.86 -10.79
C ASP A 120 -16.94 34.61 -10.62
N LEU A 121 -17.55 34.42 -9.45
CA LEU A 121 -18.48 33.31 -9.22
C LEU A 121 -19.70 33.41 -10.14
N CYS A 122 -20.32 34.58 -10.22
CA CYS A 122 -21.50 34.80 -11.06
C CYS A 122 -21.19 34.51 -12.53
N ILE A 123 -20.06 35.00 -13.05
CA ILE A 123 -19.62 34.76 -14.43
C ILE A 123 -19.42 33.26 -14.68
N LYS A 124 -18.72 32.56 -13.77
CA LYS A 124 -18.50 31.11 -13.89
C LYS A 124 -19.81 30.31 -13.85
N VAL A 125 -20.74 30.69 -12.98
CA VAL A 125 -22.06 30.06 -12.89
C VAL A 125 -22.87 30.29 -14.16
N GLU A 126 -22.87 31.49 -14.72
CA GLU A 126 -23.57 31.80 -15.97
C GLU A 126 -23.01 30.99 -17.15
N ASN A 127 -21.69 30.90 -17.26
CA ASN A 127 -21.02 30.07 -18.26
C ASN A 127 -21.35 28.58 -18.06
N LEU A 128 -21.39 28.10 -16.81
CA LEU A 128 -21.78 26.72 -16.48
C LEU A 128 -23.23 26.44 -16.90
N LEU A 129 -24.17 27.30 -16.57
CA LEU A 129 -25.58 27.13 -16.94
C LEU A 129 -25.77 27.15 -18.46
N THR A 130 -25.01 27.99 -19.16
CA THR A 130 -24.98 28.03 -20.63
C THR A 130 -24.48 26.70 -21.21
N ALA A 131 -23.40 26.14 -20.65
CA ALA A 131 -22.89 24.82 -21.06
C ALA A 131 -23.90 23.71 -20.74
N CYS A 132 -24.53 23.74 -19.57
CA CYS A 132 -25.56 22.78 -19.20
C CYS A 132 -26.74 22.80 -20.18
N ASP A 133 -27.24 23.99 -20.54
CA ASP A 133 -28.32 24.12 -21.53
C ASP A 133 -27.91 23.56 -22.90
N GLN A 134 -26.69 23.86 -23.37
CA GLN A 134 -26.19 23.34 -24.66
C GLN A 134 -26.15 21.81 -24.68
N TRP A 135 -25.73 21.20 -23.59
CA TRP A 135 -25.55 19.75 -23.47
C TRP A 135 -26.75 19.00 -22.87
N ASN A 136 -27.86 19.71 -22.64
CA ASN A 136 -29.09 19.18 -22.04
C ASN A 136 -28.84 18.54 -20.66
N LEU A 137 -27.91 19.12 -19.89
CA LEU A 137 -27.61 18.76 -18.51
C LEU A 137 -28.46 19.63 -17.58
N SER A 138 -28.88 19.04 -16.47
CA SER A 138 -29.67 19.73 -15.44
C SER A 138 -28.95 19.65 -14.11
N ILE A 139 -29.09 20.69 -13.29
CA ILE A 139 -28.51 20.77 -11.95
C ILE A 139 -29.63 20.67 -10.92
N SER A 140 -29.47 19.84 -9.89
CA SER A 140 -30.43 19.76 -8.79
C SER A 140 -30.28 20.97 -7.88
N VAL A 141 -31.24 21.89 -7.90
CA VAL A 141 -31.21 23.08 -7.03
C VAL A 141 -31.23 22.69 -5.54
N GLU A 142 -32.07 21.72 -5.17
CA GLU A 142 -32.25 21.27 -3.78
C GLU A 142 -31.00 20.61 -3.18
N LYS A 143 -30.27 19.83 -3.98
CA LYS A 143 -29.07 19.12 -3.53
C LYS A 143 -27.78 19.94 -3.65
N SER A 144 -27.86 21.10 -4.30
CA SER A 144 -26.71 21.95 -4.58
C SER A 144 -26.59 23.09 -3.57
N SER A 145 -25.36 23.48 -3.27
CA SER A 145 -25.01 24.67 -2.49
C SER A 145 -24.47 25.75 -3.42
N TRP A 146 -24.92 26.99 -3.25
CA TRP A 146 -24.62 28.10 -4.17
C TRP A 146 -24.04 29.30 -3.42
N GLY A 147 -22.89 29.81 -3.85
CA GLY A 147 -22.30 31.06 -3.32
C GLY A 147 -21.98 31.03 -1.83
N MET A 148 -21.51 29.88 -1.32
CA MET A 148 -21.20 29.71 0.10
C MET A 148 -19.69 29.90 0.37
N SER A 149 -19.33 30.31 1.58
CA SER A 149 -17.93 30.36 2.02
C SER A 149 -17.38 29.00 2.46
N LYS A 150 -18.28 28.04 2.68
CA LYS A 150 -17.99 26.64 3.04
C LYS A 150 -19.04 25.72 2.41
N VAL A 151 -18.61 24.65 1.75
CA VAL A 151 -19.48 23.67 1.09
C VAL A 151 -19.01 22.25 1.36
N ASP A 152 -19.92 21.29 1.21
CA ASP A 152 -19.55 19.87 1.21
C ASP A 152 -19.28 19.40 -0.21
N TYR A 153 -18.15 18.73 -0.43
CA TYR A 153 -17.73 18.24 -1.74
C TYR A 153 -16.93 16.93 -1.61
N LEU A 154 -17.30 15.90 -2.37
CA LEU A 154 -16.68 14.56 -2.36
C LEU A 154 -16.53 13.96 -0.95
N GLY A 155 -17.52 14.22 -0.11
CA GLY A 155 -17.56 13.77 1.26
C GLY A 155 -16.72 14.58 2.23
N HIS A 156 -16.06 15.68 1.83
CA HIS A 156 -15.29 16.56 2.72
C HIS A 156 -15.96 17.92 2.85
N SER A 157 -15.66 18.65 3.94
CA SER A 157 -16.07 20.04 4.06
C SER A 157 -14.94 20.95 3.58
N VAL A 158 -15.23 21.78 2.58
CA VAL A 158 -14.28 22.63 1.87
C VAL A 158 -14.61 24.08 2.16
N SER A 159 -13.61 24.87 2.53
CA SER A 159 -13.73 26.32 2.73
C SER A 159 -12.45 27.04 2.26
N SER A 160 -12.45 28.37 2.26
CA SER A 160 -11.22 29.15 2.04
C SER A 160 -10.13 28.87 3.09
N ARG A 161 -10.52 28.42 4.28
CA ARG A 161 -9.57 28.05 5.33
C ARG A 161 -8.85 26.75 5.02
N GLY A 162 -9.49 25.80 4.36
CA GLY A 162 -8.92 24.48 4.16
C GLY A 162 -9.97 23.40 4.01
N LEU A 163 -9.52 22.15 4.18
CA LEU A 163 -10.30 20.93 4.08
C LEU A 163 -10.48 20.31 5.47
N GLU A 164 -11.71 19.93 5.77
CA GLU A 164 -12.07 19.21 6.99
C GLU A 164 -12.69 17.85 6.63
N ALA A 165 -12.43 16.86 7.48
CA ALA A 165 -13.17 15.61 7.40
C ALA A 165 -14.63 15.86 7.80
N LYS A 166 -15.56 15.18 7.12
CA LYS A 166 -16.98 15.19 7.48
C LYS A 166 -17.36 13.81 8.04
N PRO A 167 -17.06 13.53 9.32
CA PRO A 167 -17.50 12.30 9.96
C PRO A 167 -19.03 12.24 9.91
N LYS A 168 -19.57 11.24 9.20
CA LYS A 168 -21.03 11.08 8.99
C LYS A 168 -21.81 11.00 10.30
N ASN A 169 -21.17 10.58 11.39
CA ASN A 169 -21.74 10.58 12.73
C ASN A 169 -20.62 10.45 13.79
N LEU A 170 -20.19 11.55 14.41
CA LEU A 170 -19.17 11.53 15.47
C LEU A 170 -19.63 10.72 16.70
N ASP A 171 -20.92 10.77 17.02
CA ASP A 171 -21.49 10.04 18.15
C ASP A 171 -21.46 8.53 17.94
N ALA A 172 -21.64 8.09 16.69
CA ALA A 172 -21.50 6.67 16.34
C ALA A 172 -20.03 6.21 16.42
N LEU A 173 -19.08 7.12 16.22
CA LEU A 173 -17.66 6.80 16.34
C LEU A 173 -17.24 6.70 17.80
N SER A 174 -17.65 7.64 18.67
CA SER A 174 -17.29 7.61 20.09
C SER A 174 -17.81 6.36 20.81
N SER A 175 -19.06 5.98 20.50
CA SER A 175 -19.72 4.77 21.03
C SER A 175 -19.32 3.46 20.35
N LEU A 176 -18.45 3.50 19.33
CA LEU A 176 -18.06 2.30 18.58
C LEU A 176 -17.24 1.35 19.46
N GLU A 177 -17.81 0.17 19.73
CA GLU A 177 -17.11 -0.92 20.43
C GLU A 177 -16.01 -1.54 19.55
N PHE A 178 -15.01 -2.14 20.19
CA PHE A 178 -13.99 -2.93 19.50
C PHE A 178 -14.63 -4.07 18.68
N PRO A 179 -14.26 -4.25 17.40
CA PRO A 179 -14.87 -5.25 16.53
C PRO A 179 -14.76 -6.68 17.09
N ARG A 180 -15.87 -7.43 17.12
CA ARG A 180 -15.91 -8.82 17.64
C ARG A 180 -15.52 -9.90 16.62
N THR A 181 -15.30 -9.52 15.36
CA THR A 181 -14.91 -10.43 14.27
C THR A 181 -13.87 -9.79 13.36
N LEU A 182 -13.05 -10.62 12.71
CA LEU A 182 -12.07 -10.15 11.72
C LEU A 182 -12.73 -9.36 10.57
N LYS A 183 -13.90 -9.80 10.11
CA LYS A 183 -14.65 -9.10 9.04
C LYS A 183 -15.07 -7.69 9.48
N ALA A 184 -15.55 -7.54 10.72
CA ALA A 184 -15.90 -6.23 11.27
C ALA A 184 -14.65 -5.34 11.44
N LEU A 185 -13.53 -5.91 11.88
CA LEU A 185 -12.25 -5.20 11.97
C LEU A 185 -11.76 -4.71 10.60
N GLN A 186 -11.84 -5.58 9.58
CA GLN A 186 -11.50 -5.22 8.20
C GLN A 186 -12.42 -4.14 7.64
N SER A 187 -13.70 -4.17 7.99
CA SER A 187 -14.67 -3.11 7.63
C SER A 187 -14.27 -1.77 8.25
N PHE A 188 -13.87 -1.75 9.53
CA PHE A 188 -13.34 -0.55 10.19
C PHE A 188 -12.04 -0.06 9.54
N LEU A 189 -11.08 -0.95 9.30
CA LEU A 189 -9.83 -0.58 8.62
C LEU A 189 -10.08 -0.06 7.20
N GLY A 190 -11.08 -0.58 6.50
CA GLY A 190 -11.51 -0.10 5.20
C GLY A 190 -12.09 1.31 5.24
N SER A 191 -12.78 1.69 6.32
CA SER A 191 -13.34 3.04 6.48
C SER A 191 -12.25 4.09 6.77
N LEU A 192 -11.11 3.69 7.35
CA LEU A 192 -9.95 4.57 7.56
C LEU A 192 -9.39 5.15 6.26
N ASN A 193 -9.62 4.49 5.11
CA ASN A 193 -9.16 5.00 3.81
C ASN A 193 -9.72 6.39 3.49
N TYR A 194 -10.93 6.72 3.95
CA TYR A 194 -11.50 8.06 3.79
C TYR A 194 -10.72 9.11 4.61
N TYR A 195 -10.24 8.73 5.80
CA TYR A 195 -9.54 9.64 6.74
C TYR A 195 -8.02 9.67 6.58
N HIS A 196 -7.45 8.84 5.68
CA HIS A 196 -5.99 8.65 5.59
C HIS A 196 -5.21 9.95 5.37
N ARG A 197 -5.82 10.95 4.71
CA ARG A 197 -5.22 12.25 4.43
C ARG A 197 -5.22 13.22 5.61
N PHE A 198 -6.06 12.96 6.62
CA PHE A 198 -6.22 13.76 7.84
C PHE A 198 -5.49 13.16 9.04
N ILE A 199 -5.27 11.84 9.04
CA ILE A 199 -4.74 11.14 10.21
C ILE A 199 -3.25 10.87 10.05
N ALA A 200 -2.46 11.59 10.84
CA ALA A 200 -1.06 11.28 11.09
C ALA A 200 -0.91 9.85 11.64
N ASP A 201 0.03 9.09 11.07
CA ASP A 201 0.45 7.78 11.56
C ASP A 201 -0.66 6.71 11.55
N SER A 202 -1.75 6.92 10.79
CA SER A 202 -2.86 5.97 10.70
C SER A 202 -2.40 4.54 10.39
N ALA A 203 -1.46 4.37 9.46
CA ALA A 203 -0.90 3.07 9.11
C ALA A 203 -0.11 2.42 10.25
N VAL A 204 0.45 3.22 11.17
CA VAL A 204 1.19 2.71 12.32
C VAL A 204 0.24 1.98 13.27
N TYR A 205 -0.85 2.63 13.68
CA TYR A 205 -1.88 2.00 14.51
C TYR A 205 -2.62 0.89 13.78
N ALA A 206 -2.91 1.10 12.49
CA ALA A 206 -3.56 0.07 11.67
C ALA A 206 -2.69 -1.19 11.55
N SER A 207 -1.35 -1.08 11.56
CA SER A 207 -0.45 -2.24 11.52
C SER A 207 -0.67 -3.21 12.69
N VAL A 208 -0.95 -2.67 13.88
CA VAL A 208 -1.30 -3.46 15.08
C VAL A 208 -2.56 -4.25 14.83
N LEU A 209 -3.59 -3.61 14.25
CA LEU A 209 -4.86 -4.25 13.95
C LEU A 209 -4.75 -5.28 12.81
N TYR A 210 -3.91 -5.03 11.80
CA TYR A 210 -3.63 -6.00 10.72
C TYR A 210 -2.94 -7.28 11.21
N SER A 211 -2.29 -7.24 12.38
CA SER A 211 -1.65 -8.42 12.98
C SER A 211 -2.65 -9.45 13.55
N LEU A 212 -3.92 -9.07 13.68
CA LEU A 212 -4.98 -9.95 14.19
C LEU A 212 -5.47 -10.90 13.08
N SER A 213 -5.42 -12.19 13.38
CA SER A 213 -5.86 -13.28 12.52
C SER A 213 -7.21 -13.86 12.94
N GLU A 214 -7.83 -14.66 12.07
CA GLU A 214 -9.08 -15.34 12.42
C GLU A 214 -8.90 -16.33 13.60
N GLU A 215 -7.72 -16.95 13.72
CA GLU A 215 -7.36 -17.80 14.86
C GLU A 215 -7.29 -17.00 16.16
N ASP A 216 -6.76 -15.78 16.14
CA ASP A 216 -6.70 -14.92 17.33
C ASP A 216 -8.11 -14.63 17.87
N PHE A 217 -9.06 -14.33 16.97
CA PHE A 217 -10.47 -14.11 17.33
C PHE A 217 -11.14 -15.37 17.90
N LYS A 218 -10.76 -16.56 17.41
CA LYS A 218 -11.24 -17.85 17.95
C LYS A 218 -10.65 -18.13 19.35
N ARG A 219 -9.35 -17.91 19.54
CA ARG A 219 -8.66 -18.09 20.84
C ARG A 219 -9.16 -17.12 21.90
N ARG A 220 -9.47 -15.86 21.53
CA ARG A 220 -10.06 -14.87 22.44
C ARG A 220 -11.37 -15.37 23.07
N LYS A 221 -12.21 -16.07 22.29
CA LYS A 221 -13.46 -16.66 22.79
C LYS A 221 -13.22 -17.84 23.73
N ALA A 222 -12.12 -18.58 23.54
CA ALA A 222 -11.76 -19.74 24.33
C ALA A 222 -11.12 -19.41 25.69
N LYS A 223 -10.86 -18.11 26.00
CA LYS A 223 -10.17 -17.64 27.23
C LYS A 223 -8.81 -18.31 27.48
N ASP A 224 -8.08 -18.62 26.41
CA ASP A 224 -6.83 -19.38 26.51
C ASP A 224 -5.60 -18.46 26.33
N ASP A 225 -4.67 -18.60 27.27
CA ASP A 225 -3.30 -18.06 27.32
C ASP A 225 -3.08 -16.55 27.61
N SER A 226 -2.07 -16.25 28.45
CA SER A 226 -1.72 -14.87 28.88
C SER A 226 -1.02 -14.07 27.78
N SER A 227 -0.33 -14.74 26.85
CA SER A 227 0.31 -14.10 25.68
C SER A 227 -0.73 -13.47 24.74
N THR A 228 -1.94 -14.04 24.68
CA THR A 228 -3.06 -13.50 23.90
C THR A 228 -3.60 -12.20 24.50
N LEU A 229 -3.54 -12.05 25.84
CA LEU A 229 -4.11 -10.91 26.55
C LEU A 229 -3.37 -9.59 26.25
N GLU A 230 -2.03 -9.61 26.19
CA GLU A 230 -1.23 -8.44 25.82
C GLU A 230 -1.51 -8.00 24.37
N LYS A 231 -1.51 -8.93 23.42
CA LYS A 231 -1.82 -8.65 22.01
C LYS A 231 -3.18 -7.95 21.85
N TRP A 232 -4.19 -8.37 22.62
CA TRP A 232 -5.52 -7.75 22.60
C TRP A 232 -5.55 -6.37 23.24
N LYS A 233 -4.89 -6.18 24.39
CA LYS A 233 -4.79 -4.87 25.04
C LYS A 233 -4.16 -3.83 24.10
N HIS A 234 -3.14 -4.24 23.36
CA HIS A 234 -2.51 -3.40 22.35
C HIS A 234 -3.41 -3.07 21.17
N ALA A 235 -4.14 -4.05 20.65
CA ALA A 235 -5.12 -3.82 19.59
C ALA A 235 -6.24 -2.88 20.03
N GLU A 236 -6.76 -3.05 21.26
CA GLU A 236 -7.78 -2.16 21.83
C GLU A 236 -7.25 -0.74 22.02
N THR A 237 -6.02 -0.59 22.50
CA THR A 237 -5.37 0.71 22.62
C THR A 237 -5.20 1.38 21.26
N ALA A 238 -4.70 0.65 20.25
CA ALA A 238 -4.54 1.18 18.90
C ALA A 238 -5.88 1.58 18.27
N PHE A 239 -6.94 0.80 18.52
CA PHE A 239 -8.29 1.09 18.07
C PHE A 239 -8.86 2.37 18.70
N GLU A 240 -8.72 2.54 20.02
CA GLU A 240 -9.16 3.75 20.70
C GLU A 240 -8.34 4.98 20.27
N GLN A 241 -7.03 4.84 20.07
CA GLN A 241 -6.19 5.93 19.53
C GLN A 241 -6.63 6.34 18.12
N LEU A 242 -6.98 5.37 17.26
CA LEU A 242 -7.52 5.68 15.93
C LEU A 242 -8.88 6.39 16.02
N LYS A 243 -9.78 5.98 16.92
CA LYS A 243 -11.06 6.66 17.15
C LYS A 243 -10.84 8.12 17.59
N LEU A 244 -9.96 8.35 18.56
CA LEU A 244 -9.60 9.69 19.03
C LEU A 244 -9.04 10.54 17.87
N LYS A 245 -8.15 9.99 17.05
CA LYS A 245 -7.59 10.70 15.89
C LYS A 245 -8.60 11.01 14.80
N ILE A 246 -9.60 10.16 14.59
CA ILE A 246 -10.68 10.45 13.63
C ILE A 246 -11.56 11.58 14.19
N ALA A 247 -11.85 11.56 15.49
CA ALA A 247 -12.64 12.59 16.15
C ALA A 247 -11.92 13.95 16.18
N ASP A 248 -10.60 13.93 16.39
CA ASP A 248 -9.72 15.11 16.45
C ASP A 248 -8.98 15.34 15.11
N THR A 249 -9.69 15.14 13.99
CA THR A 249 -9.08 15.36 12.67
C THR A 249 -8.75 16.84 12.48
N PRO A 250 -7.50 17.18 12.13
CA PRO A 250 -7.11 18.58 11.96
C PRO A 250 -7.71 19.16 10.68
N LEU A 251 -7.88 20.49 10.68
CA LEU A 251 -8.06 21.26 9.45
C LEU A 251 -6.79 21.14 8.60
N LEU A 252 -6.92 20.65 7.37
CA LEU A 252 -5.83 20.68 6.41
C LEU A 252 -5.86 21.99 5.63
N ARG A 253 -4.79 22.77 5.66
CA ARG A 253 -4.66 23.98 4.83
C ARG A 253 -4.53 23.62 3.37
N HIS A 254 -5.08 24.48 2.52
CA HIS A 254 -4.82 24.40 1.08
C HIS A 254 -3.36 24.72 0.81
N PHE A 255 -2.76 24.00 -0.13
CA PHE A 255 -1.40 24.24 -0.55
C PHE A 255 -1.28 25.61 -1.22
N ASN A 256 -0.37 26.45 -0.74
CA ASN A 256 -0.08 27.75 -1.32
C ASN A 256 1.24 27.68 -2.14
N PRO A 257 1.21 27.91 -3.47
CA PRO A 257 2.40 27.92 -4.32
C PRO A 257 3.50 28.93 -3.96
N GLU A 258 3.20 29.96 -3.19
CA GLU A 258 4.14 31.02 -2.83
C GLU A 258 4.92 30.70 -1.54
N LEU A 259 4.48 29.70 -0.76
CA LEU A 259 5.11 29.30 0.49
C LEU A 259 6.02 28.09 0.32
N GLU A 260 7.12 28.05 1.08
CA GLU A 260 8.04 26.91 1.05
C GLU A 260 7.35 25.63 1.57
N PRO A 261 7.35 24.54 0.79
CA PRO A 261 6.86 23.25 1.26
C PRO A 261 7.85 22.61 2.24
N VAL A 262 7.33 22.19 3.40
CA VAL A 262 8.09 21.47 4.41
C VAL A 262 7.50 20.09 4.61
N ILE A 263 8.30 19.06 4.35
CA ILE A 263 7.95 17.66 4.52
C ILE A 263 8.58 17.15 5.81
N ILE A 264 7.78 16.49 6.63
CA ILE A 264 8.25 15.82 7.83
C ILE A 264 8.07 14.32 7.63
N VAL A 265 9.16 13.57 7.69
CA VAL A 265 9.14 12.12 7.51
C VAL A 265 9.29 11.38 8.83
N TYR A 266 8.65 10.22 8.90
CA TYR A 266 8.75 9.30 10.02
C TYR A 266 8.75 7.86 9.52
N ALA A 267 9.59 7.04 10.11
CA ALA A 267 9.66 5.62 9.86
C ALA A 267 9.68 4.86 11.18
N SER A 268 9.02 3.70 11.18
CA SER A 268 9.13 2.70 12.24
C SER A 268 9.49 1.36 11.64
N GLU A 269 9.62 0.32 12.47
CA GLU A 269 9.93 -1.02 11.99
C GLU A 269 8.90 -1.58 10.99
N TRP A 270 7.65 -1.11 11.06
CA TRP A 270 6.49 -1.73 10.41
C TRP A 270 5.71 -0.79 9.48
N ALA A 271 5.89 0.53 9.62
CA ALA A 271 5.14 1.52 8.86
C ALA A 271 6.00 2.76 8.61
N VAL A 272 5.58 3.52 7.60
CA VAL A 272 6.16 4.83 7.28
C VAL A 272 5.03 5.85 7.18
N SER A 273 5.35 7.07 7.58
CA SER A 273 4.42 8.19 7.68
C SER A 273 5.13 9.47 7.25
N ALA A 274 4.40 10.37 6.61
CA ALA A 274 4.90 11.66 6.22
C ALA A 274 3.77 12.69 6.19
N VAL A 275 4.12 13.94 6.43
CA VAL A 275 3.19 15.07 6.32
C VAL A 275 3.82 16.16 5.46
N LEU A 276 3.04 16.70 4.54
CA LEU A 276 3.33 17.97 3.87
C LEU A 276 2.73 19.10 4.69
N THR A 277 3.54 20.10 5.01
CA THR A 277 3.16 21.27 5.81
C THR A 277 3.69 22.55 5.15
N GLN A 278 3.09 23.69 5.49
CA GLN A 278 3.58 25.02 5.13
C GLN A 278 3.47 25.95 6.32
N GLN A 279 4.40 26.90 6.44
CA GLN A 279 4.39 27.89 7.52
C GLN A 279 3.40 29.01 7.18
N HIS A 280 2.33 29.11 7.95
CA HIS A 280 1.36 30.20 7.92
C HIS A 280 1.40 30.93 9.26
N ASP A 281 1.59 32.25 9.26
CA ASP A 281 1.60 33.06 10.49
C ASP A 281 2.54 32.52 11.59
N ASN A 282 3.73 32.05 11.18
CA ASN A 282 4.73 31.39 12.05
C ASN A 282 4.33 30.03 12.65
N VAL A 283 3.24 29.43 12.17
CA VAL A 283 2.79 28.10 12.57
C VAL A 283 2.81 27.18 11.35
N TYR A 284 3.36 25.97 11.51
CA TYR A 284 3.28 24.96 10.46
C TYR A 284 1.89 24.33 10.45
N MET A 285 1.19 24.54 9.34
CA MET A 285 -0.14 23.97 9.14
C MET A 285 -0.04 22.75 8.22
N PRO A 286 -0.73 21.64 8.53
CA PRO A 286 -0.71 20.46 7.69
C PRO A 286 -1.51 20.69 6.42
N VAL A 287 -0.96 20.28 5.28
CA VAL A 287 -1.62 20.28 3.97
C VAL A 287 -2.14 18.88 3.65
N LYS A 288 -1.31 17.85 3.89
CA LYS A 288 -1.68 16.46 3.60
C LYS A 288 -0.85 15.48 4.43
N PHE A 289 -1.52 14.54 5.09
CA PHE A 289 -0.88 13.38 5.70
C PHE A 289 -0.84 12.20 4.73
N THR A 290 0.18 11.37 4.86
CA THR A 290 0.23 10.07 4.20
C THR A 290 0.95 9.05 5.07
N SER A 291 0.45 7.82 5.09
CA SER A 291 1.15 6.73 5.74
C SER A 291 0.87 5.42 5.02
N ARG A 292 1.74 4.42 5.23
CA ARG A 292 1.50 3.04 4.82
C ARG A 292 2.22 2.06 5.72
N THR A 293 1.69 0.85 5.76
CA THR A 293 2.41 -0.31 6.30
C THR A 293 3.51 -0.72 5.31
N LEU A 294 4.61 -1.22 5.87
CA LEU A 294 5.76 -1.70 5.13
C LEU A 294 5.46 -3.07 4.53
N LYS A 295 5.87 -3.26 3.27
CA LYS A 295 5.75 -4.55 2.59
C LYS A 295 6.82 -5.52 3.12
N PRO A 296 6.69 -6.84 2.94
CA PRO A 296 7.67 -7.82 3.43
C PRO A 296 9.13 -7.55 3.01
N ASN A 297 9.34 -6.94 1.85
CA ASN A 297 10.68 -6.52 1.40
C ASN A 297 11.17 -5.28 2.15
N ASP A 298 10.29 -4.33 2.40
CA ASP A 298 10.60 -3.08 3.09
C ASP A 298 10.91 -3.31 4.58
N LEU A 299 10.34 -4.35 5.20
CA LEU A 299 10.63 -4.74 6.59
C LEU A 299 12.10 -5.07 6.84
N ARG A 300 12.85 -5.41 5.77
CA ARG A 300 14.28 -5.74 5.85
C ARG A 300 15.17 -4.51 5.77
N TYR A 301 14.62 -3.37 5.41
CA TYR A 301 15.36 -2.13 5.25
C TYR A 301 15.76 -1.59 6.62
N ASP A 302 16.86 -0.84 6.65
CA ASP A 302 17.19 -0.07 7.84
C ASP A 302 16.22 1.12 8.01
N ILE A 303 16.29 1.79 9.15
CA ILE A 303 15.38 2.90 9.46
C ILE A 303 15.51 4.08 8.48
N VAL A 304 16.72 4.31 7.95
CA VAL A 304 17.02 5.43 7.04
C VAL A 304 16.43 5.14 5.65
N GLU A 305 16.61 3.91 5.16
CA GLU A 305 15.98 3.41 3.95
C GLU A 305 14.45 3.47 4.05
N LYS A 306 13.87 3.22 5.23
CA LYS A 306 12.42 3.37 5.46
C LYS A 306 11.99 4.84 5.44
N GLU A 307 12.77 5.78 5.96
CA GLU A 307 12.47 7.20 5.81
C GLU A 307 12.50 7.65 4.34
N VAL A 308 13.39 7.10 3.50
CA VAL A 308 13.36 7.35 2.04
C VAL A 308 12.05 6.85 1.43
N LEU A 309 11.52 5.71 1.89
CA LEU A 309 10.21 5.23 1.45
C LEU A 309 9.06 6.16 1.87
N ALA A 310 9.15 6.78 3.05
CA ALA A 310 8.20 7.79 3.50
C ALA A 310 8.24 9.02 2.59
N LEU A 311 9.45 9.52 2.30
CA LEU A 311 9.69 10.68 1.44
C LEU A 311 9.19 10.44 0.01
N LEU A 312 9.56 9.31 -0.60
CA LEU A 312 9.08 8.93 -1.94
C LEU A 312 7.56 8.89 -2.01
N ARG A 313 6.91 8.39 -0.96
CA ARG A 313 5.45 8.30 -0.91
C ARG A 313 4.80 9.67 -0.96
N ILE A 314 5.21 10.60 -0.09
CA ILE A 314 4.61 11.93 -0.04
C ILE A 314 4.92 12.75 -1.30
N LEU A 315 6.14 12.66 -1.84
CA LEU A 315 6.53 13.31 -3.10
C LEU A 315 5.68 12.81 -4.27
N THR A 316 5.45 11.50 -4.35
CA THR A 316 4.59 10.92 -5.40
C THR A 316 3.13 11.33 -5.21
N SER A 317 2.61 11.31 -3.98
CA SER A 317 1.20 11.63 -3.71
C SER A 317 0.87 13.13 -3.79
N CYS A 318 1.89 13.98 -3.81
CA CYS A 318 1.79 15.43 -3.93
C CYS A 318 2.60 15.92 -5.13
N PHE A 319 2.75 15.09 -6.17
CA PHE A 319 3.61 15.38 -7.32
C PHE A 319 3.24 16.71 -7.97
N THR A 320 1.94 16.93 -8.22
CA THR A 320 1.36 18.16 -8.79
C THR A 320 1.72 19.41 -7.97
N MET A 321 1.70 19.31 -6.65
CA MET A 321 2.02 20.42 -5.74
C MET A 321 3.52 20.69 -5.66
N LEU A 322 4.36 19.66 -5.73
CA LEU A 322 5.78 19.74 -5.36
C LEU A 322 6.76 19.75 -6.54
N ALA A 323 6.39 19.21 -7.70
CA ALA A 323 7.29 19.06 -8.84
C ALA A 323 7.94 20.39 -9.25
N GLY A 324 9.26 20.37 -9.47
CA GLY A 324 10.04 21.56 -9.84
C GLY A 324 10.26 22.59 -8.72
N ARG A 325 9.82 22.32 -7.49
CA ARG A 325 10.02 23.21 -6.34
C ARG A 325 11.18 22.75 -5.46
N ARG A 326 11.73 23.73 -4.73
CA ARG A 326 12.58 23.46 -3.56
C ARG A 326 11.70 22.98 -2.41
N VAL A 327 12.08 21.85 -1.82
CA VAL A 327 11.34 21.19 -0.73
C VAL A 327 12.26 20.98 0.45
N ARG A 328 11.89 21.55 1.60
CA ARG A 328 12.60 21.33 2.85
C ARG A 328 12.10 20.02 3.47
N VAL A 329 13.01 19.12 3.82
CA VAL A 329 12.69 17.80 4.37
C VAL A 329 13.28 17.69 5.78
N LEU A 330 12.43 17.52 6.78
CA LEU A 330 12.80 17.31 8.17
C LEU A 330 12.77 15.81 8.49
N THR A 331 13.93 15.28 8.89
CA THR A 331 14.14 13.87 9.30
C THR A 331 14.69 13.78 10.72
N ARG A 332 14.45 12.65 11.40
CA ARG A 332 15.07 12.31 12.70
C ARG A 332 16.56 11.95 12.53
N HIS A 333 16.92 11.36 11.38
CA HIS A 333 18.24 10.81 11.13
C HIS A 333 18.99 11.58 10.03
N THR A 334 20.12 12.21 10.41
CA THR A 334 21.01 12.97 9.49
C THR A 334 21.51 12.16 8.30
N THR A 335 21.47 10.84 8.38
CA THR A 335 22.00 9.91 7.37
C THR A 335 21.28 10.01 6.04
N LEU A 336 20.02 10.46 6.03
CA LEU A 336 19.26 10.68 4.80
C LEU A 336 19.90 11.80 3.97
N ALA A 337 20.32 12.91 4.60
CA ALA A 337 21.05 13.98 3.91
C ALA A 337 22.40 13.50 3.35
N TRP A 338 23.07 12.57 4.03
CA TRP A 338 24.32 11.98 3.55
C TRP A 338 24.12 11.09 2.30
N LEU A 339 23.03 10.32 2.25
CA LEU A 339 22.71 9.45 1.11
C LEU A 339 22.59 10.22 -0.21
N PHE A 340 22.05 11.44 -0.18
CA PHE A 340 21.91 12.28 -1.38
C PHE A 340 23.17 13.09 -1.73
N ARG A 341 24.13 13.21 -0.81
CA ARG A 341 25.42 13.88 -1.05
C ARG A 341 26.53 12.93 -1.50
N LYS A 342 26.29 11.61 -1.49
CA LYS A 342 27.30 10.61 -1.82
C LYS A 342 27.54 10.56 -3.34
N ASN A 343 28.77 10.84 -3.77
CA ASN A 343 29.19 10.62 -5.15
C ASN A 343 29.18 9.11 -5.46
N ASN A 344 28.49 8.70 -6.53
CA ASN A 344 28.28 7.31 -6.96
C ASN A 344 27.50 6.41 -5.98
N PRO A 345 26.19 6.64 -5.78
CA PRO A 345 25.33 5.64 -5.15
C PRO A 345 25.30 4.37 -6.03
N GLN A 346 25.44 3.19 -5.43
CA GLN A 346 25.35 1.89 -6.14
C GLN A 346 24.04 1.18 -5.79
N GLY A 347 23.54 0.38 -6.74
CA GLY A 347 22.36 -0.47 -6.53
C GLY A 347 21.05 0.31 -6.34
N ARG A 348 20.34 0.07 -5.24
CA ARG A 348 19.02 0.68 -4.97
C ARG A 348 19.10 2.18 -4.74
N LEU A 349 20.20 2.66 -4.17
CA LEU A 349 20.39 4.07 -3.83
C LEU A 349 20.46 4.96 -5.08
N SER A 350 21.01 4.46 -6.19
CA SER A 350 21.01 5.23 -7.45
C SER A 350 19.63 5.33 -8.06
N GLN A 351 18.82 4.27 -7.95
CA GLN A 351 17.43 4.29 -8.39
C GLN A 351 16.61 5.32 -7.58
N TRP A 352 16.81 5.36 -6.25
CA TRP A 352 16.14 6.35 -5.43
C TRP A 352 16.60 7.78 -5.74
N ALA A 353 17.91 8.01 -5.86
CA ALA A 353 18.43 9.32 -6.28
C ALA A 353 17.81 9.78 -7.62
N ALA A 354 17.70 8.88 -8.60
CA ALA A 354 17.04 9.18 -9.88
C ALA A 354 15.55 9.49 -9.71
N LEU A 355 14.82 8.71 -8.89
CA LEU A 355 13.41 8.97 -8.60
C LEU A 355 13.17 10.32 -7.93
N HIS A 356 14.14 10.82 -7.16
CA HIS A 356 14.07 12.13 -6.50
C HIS A 356 14.51 13.30 -7.37
N SER A 357 15.10 13.05 -8.54
CA SER A 357 15.60 14.09 -9.45
C SER A 357 14.59 15.18 -9.88
N PRO A 358 13.26 14.95 -9.90
CA PRO A 358 12.30 16.02 -10.23
C PRO A 358 12.19 17.13 -9.17
N TRP A 359 12.80 16.97 -7.99
CA TRP A 359 12.67 17.88 -6.85
C TRP A 359 14.04 18.35 -6.34
N GLU A 360 14.10 19.61 -5.93
CA GLU A 360 15.26 20.16 -5.24
C GLU A 360 15.07 19.96 -3.73
N LEU A 361 15.69 18.91 -3.17
CA LEU A 361 15.47 18.51 -1.77
C LEU A 361 16.53 19.10 -0.84
N GLN A 362 16.10 19.89 0.15
CA GLN A 362 16.94 20.35 1.26
C GLN A 362 16.63 19.52 2.50
N ILE A 363 17.46 18.51 2.76
CA ILE A 363 17.26 17.59 3.87
C ILE A 363 18.01 18.06 5.11
N GLU A 364 17.27 18.26 6.19
CA GLU A 364 17.76 18.75 7.47
C GLU A 364 17.35 17.81 8.61
N ARG A 365 18.21 17.74 9.63
CA ARG A 365 17.90 17.01 10.84
C ARG A 365 17.09 17.93 11.74
N SER A 366 15.96 17.43 12.24
CA SER A 366 15.22 18.09 13.31
C SER A 366 16.13 18.27 14.53
N THR A 367 16.37 19.51 14.95
CA THR A 367 17.09 19.82 16.21
C THR A 367 16.11 19.93 17.38
N ARG A 368 16.58 19.82 18.63
CA ARG A 368 15.74 19.83 19.86
C ARG A 368 14.77 21.03 19.99
N GLY A 369 15.04 22.17 19.33
CA GLY A 369 14.10 23.31 19.28
C GLY A 369 13.04 23.20 18.19
N GLU A 370 13.33 22.48 17.09
CA GLU A 370 12.34 22.09 16.09
C GLU A 370 11.42 20.98 16.59
N GLU A 371 11.77 20.28 17.68
CA GLU A 371 10.86 19.37 18.41
C GLU A 371 9.74 20.14 19.16
N GLU A 372 9.95 21.38 19.57
CA GLU A 372 8.90 22.28 20.10
C GLU A 372 8.01 22.85 18.97
N LEU A 373 8.61 23.12 17.81
CA LEU A 373 7.91 23.54 16.60
C LEU A 373 7.09 22.38 15.99
N LEU A 374 7.66 21.17 16.01
CA LEU A 374 6.95 19.90 15.88
C LEU A 374 5.96 19.72 17.01
N GLY A 375 6.18 20.26 18.21
CA GLY A 375 5.30 20.28 19.37
C GLY A 375 3.98 21.02 19.11
N VAL A 376 4.06 22.13 18.37
CA VAL A 376 2.89 22.86 17.85
C VAL A 376 2.16 22.05 16.77
N ILE A 377 2.89 21.28 15.95
CA ILE A 377 2.31 20.27 15.04
C ILE A 377 1.84 19.02 15.85
N ALA A 378 2.42 18.74 17.03
CA ALA A 378 2.22 17.56 17.88
C ALA A 378 1.10 17.70 18.90
N ALA A 379 0.43 18.86 18.97
CA ALA A 379 -0.93 18.88 19.45
C ALA A 379 -1.84 18.00 18.54
N CYS A 380 -1.52 17.87 17.24
CA CYS A 380 -2.24 17.03 16.27
C CYS A 380 -1.47 15.74 15.86
N ILE A 381 -0.15 15.72 15.95
CA ILE A 381 0.71 14.53 15.73
C ILE A 381 0.92 13.81 17.05
N THR A 382 0.71 12.49 17.11
CA THR A 382 0.94 11.77 18.37
C THR A 382 2.41 11.88 18.78
N PRO A 383 2.72 12.21 20.05
CA PRO A 383 4.08 12.23 20.54
C PRO A 383 4.82 10.95 20.14
N ARG A 384 5.97 11.11 19.48
CA ARG A 384 6.67 9.99 18.85
C ARG A 384 7.12 8.93 19.86
N ASP A 385 7.41 9.33 21.10
CA ASP A 385 7.73 8.39 22.19
C ASP A 385 6.53 7.50 22.55
N LEU A 386 5.29 8.00 22.43
CA LEU A 386 4.08 7.19 22.63
C LEU A 386 3.87 6.21 21.46
N VAL A 387 4.20 6.63 20.23
CA VAL A 387 4.17 5.75 19.05
C VAL A 387 5.25 4.67 19.16
N ASP A 388 6.48 5.05 19.48
CA ASP A 388 7.61 4.14 19.65
C ASP A 388 7.37 3.17 20.82
N ALA A 389 6.85 3.62 21.96
CA ALA A 389 6.49 2.76 23.09
C ALA A 389 5.33 1.81 22.73
N ALA A 390 4.26 2.32 22.11
CA ALA A 390 3.15 1.50 21.63
C ALA A 390 3.55 0.53 20.51
N LEU A 391 4.69 0.73 19.84
CA LEU A 391 5.23 -0.22 18.86
C LEU A 391 6.26 -1.17 19.46
N ALA A 392 7.02 -0.74 20.47
CA ALA A 392 8.00 -1.57 21.18
C ALA A 392 7.31 -2.73 21.92
N ASP A 393 6.14 -2.48 22.52
CA ASP A 393 5.39 -3.48 23.28
C ASP A 393 4.58 -4.46 22.39
N VAL A 394 4.35 -4.10 21.13
CA VAL A 394 3.48 -4.81 20.17
C VAL A 394 4.26 -5.47 19.04
N SER A 395 5.53 -5.09 18.91
CA SER A 395 6.42 -5.68 17.92
C SER A 395 6.36 -7.19 18.05
N PRO A 396 6.07 -7.93 16.97
CA PRO A 396 6.60 -9.28 16.86
C PRO A 396 8.08 -9.12 17.16
N ARG A 397 8.52 -9.55 18.36
CA ARG A 397 9.93 -9.85 18.55
C ARG A 397 10.25 -10.64 17.32
N ARG A 398 11.19 -10.15 16.46
CA ARG A 398 11.77 -11.00 15.42
C ARG A 398 11.98 -12.29 16.17
N GLN A 399 11.18 -13.34 15.90
CA GLN A 399 11.43 -14.60 16.57
C GLN A 399 12.88 -14.80 16.24
N PRO A 400 13.80 -14.82 17.24
CA PRO A 400 15.19 -15.05 16.93
C PRO A 400 15.09 -16.30 16.09
N LYS A 401 15.49 -16.20 14.79
CA LYS A 401 15.46 -17.35 13.90
C LYS A 401 16.04 -18.44 14.75
N LYS A 402 15.23 -19.44 15.15
CA LYS A 402 15.66 -20.41 16.15
C LYS A 402 16.98 -20.88 15.61
N VAL A 403 18.07 -20.44 16.23
CA VAL A 403 19.39 -20.95 15.92
C VAL A 403 19.28 -22.29 16.57
N MET A 404 18.73 -23.24 15.82
CA MET A 404 18.94 -24.64 16.14
C MET A 404 20.42 -24.82 15.92
N SER A 405 21.20 -24.55 16.98
CA SER A 405 22.44 -25.28 17.17
C SER A 405 22.05 -26.73 16.96
N ILE A 406 22.70 -27.40 16.00
CA ILE A 406 22.48 -28.83 15.75
C ILE A 406 22.57 -29.49 17.13
N PRO A 407 21.46 -30.06 17.67
CA PRO A 407 21.55 -30.72 18.96
C PRO A 407 22.61 -31.81 18.82
N ARG A 408 23.60 -31.85 19.73
CA ARG A 408 24.60 -32.93 19.71
C ARG A 408 23.83 -34.26 19.69
N PRO A 409 23.93 -35.06 18.62
CA PRO A 409 23.10 -36.24 18.52
C PRO A 409 23.48 -37.20 19.65
N VAL A 410 22.51 -37.49 20.53
CA VAL A 410 22.67 -38.53 21.55
C VAL A 410 22.63 -39.87 20.82
N VAL A 411 23.73 -40.61 20.89
CA VAL A 411 23.90 -41.95 20.31
C VAL A 411 23.75 -42.96 21.45
N ASN A 412 22.75 -43.83 21.35
CA ASN A 412 22.59 -44.89 22.35
C ASN A 412 23.68 -45.96 22.16
N ILE A 413 24.05 -46.66 23.24
CA ILE A 413 25.06 -47.73 23.19
C ILE A 413 24.58 -48.82 22.22
N GLY A 414 25.34 -49.04 21.13
CA GLY A 414 25.02 -50.00 20.08
C GLY A 414 24.25 -49.45 18.86
N GLU A 415 23.82 -48.18 18.89
CA GLU A 415 23.11 -47.53 17.78
C GLU A 415 24.09 -47.09 16.67
N LYS A 416 23.86 -47.54 15.42
CA LYS A 416 24.65 -47.12 14.26
C LYS A 416 24.03 -45.87 13.63
N VAL A 417 24.54 -44.70 14.01
CA VAL A 417 24.10 -43.41 13.49
C VAL A 417 25.07 -42.89 12.44
N TYR A 418 24.54 -42.54 11.27
CA TYR A 418 25.29 -41.89 10.20
C TYR A 418 24.83 -40.45 10.01
N VAL A 419 25.78 -39.58 9.67
CA VAL A 419 25.52 -38.17 9.31
C VAL A 419 25.93 -37.95 7.87
N ILE A 420 25.03 -37.43 7.04
CA ILE A 420 25.34 -36.92 5.71
C ILE A 420 25.67 -35.43 5.82
N SER A 421 26.76 -35.02 5.17
CA SER A 421 27.03 -33.62 4.84
C SER A 421 27.15 -33.49 3.32
N PHE A 422 26.41 -32.57 2.71
CA PHE A 422 26.45 -32.35 1.27
C PHE A 422 26.51 -30.86 0.95
N ASP A 423 27.06 -30.53 -0.22
CA ASP A 423 27.16 -29.18 -0.77
C ASP A 423 27.09 -29.26 -2.31
N GLY A 424 26.55 -28.22 -2.93
CA GLY A 424 26.51 -28.04 -4.37
C GLY A 424 26.80 -26.59 -4.78
N SER A 425 27.64 -26.42 -5.80
CA SER A 425 27.98 -25.12 -6.38
C SER A 425 27.84 -25.14 -7.90
N ALA A 426 27.36 -24.06 -8.48
CA ALA A 426 27.26 -23.92 -9.93
C ALA A 426 27.56 -22.49 -10.40
N LYS A 427 28.11 -22.36 -11.61
CA LYS A 427 28.38 -21.06 -12.24
C LYS A 427 27.07 -20.40 -12.72
N ALA A 428 27.00 -19.07 -12.64
CA ALA A 428 25.79 -18.29 -12.94
C ALA A 428 25.22 -18.48 -14.37
N LYS A 429 26.05 -18.87 -15.33
CA LYS A 429 25.66 -19.13 -16.73
C LYS A 429 25.40 -20.61 -17.06
N ARG A 430 25.26 -21.47 -16.05
CA ARG A 430 25.12 -22.94 -16.20
C ARG A 430 26.26 -23.62 -16.97
N GLU A 431 27.41 -22.98 -17.04
CA GLU A 431 28.62 -23.49 -17.71
C GLU A 431 29.29 -24.66 -16.97
N GLY A 432 28.76 -25.05 -15.80
CA GLY A 432 29.30 -26.13 -14.98
C GLY A 432 28.87 -26.04 -13.50
N GLY A 433 28.61 -27.19 -12.89
CA GLY A 433 28.36 -27.31 -11.46
C GLY A 433 29.05 -28.52 -10.84
N ALA A 434 29.54 -28.35 -9.62
CA ALA A 434 30.15 -29.41 -8.81
C ALA A 434 29.27 -29.67 -7.59
N PHE A 435 29.24 -30.91 -7.14
CA PHE A 435 28.52 -31.30 -5.93
C PHE A 435 29.29 -32.38 -5.19
N GLY A 436 29.14 -32.43 -3.88
CA GLY A 436 29.90 -33.34 -3.03
C GLY A 436 29.11 -33.80 -1.82
N ALA A 437 29.50 -34.96 -1.30
CA ALA A 437 28.88 -35.58 -0.14
C ALA A 437 29.91 -36.33 0.70
N ILE A 438 29.74 -36.27 2.03
CA ILE A 438 30.51 -37.00 3.02
C ILE A 438 29.54 -37.71 3.97
N ILE A 439 29.78 -38.98 4.23
CA ILE A 439 29.11 -39.77 5.26
C ILE A 439 30.04 -39.90 6.46
N TRP A 440 29.57 -39.45 7.61
CA TRP A 440 30.24 -39.57 8.90
C TRP A 440 29.58 -40.66 9.73
N LYS A 441 30.37 -41.41 10.48
CA LYS A 441 29.89 -42.41 11.44
C LYS A 441 30.06 -41.90 12.86
N LEU A 442 28.98 -41.90 13.63
CA LEU A 442 28.98 -41.54 15.04
C LEU A 442 29.21 -42.75 15.95
N PRO A 443 29.70 -42.54 17.20
CA PRO A 443 30.02 -41.25 17.83
C PRO A 443 31.38 -40.66 17.45
N GLY A 444 32.23 -41.42 16.75
CA GLY A 444 33.63 -41.04 16.48
C GLY A 444 33.83 -39.94 15.43
N TRP A 445 32.79 -39.51 14.73
CA TRP A 445 32.88 -38.57 13.59
C TRP A 445 33.92 -39.00 12.56
N THR A 446 34.01 -40.30 12.30
CA THR A 446 34.93 -40.84 11.29
C THR A 446 34.27 -40.77 9.92
N VAL A 447 35.01 -40.32 8.91
CA VAL A 447 34.53 -40.36 7.52
C VAL A 447 34.43 -41.83 7.09
N GLU A 448 33.23 -42.30 6.78
CA GLU A 448 32.98 -43.65 6.28
C GLU A 448 33.14 -43.69 4.76
N LYS A 449 32.55 -42.70 4.06
CA LYS A 449 32.61 -42.54 2.61
C LYS A 449 32.54 -41.07 2.23
N ALA A 450 33.16 -40.70 1.13
CA ALA A 450 33.03 -39.37 0.54
C ALA A 450 33.12 -39.48 -0.98
N ALA A 451 32.35 -38.65 -1.69
CA ALA A 451 32.45 -38.55 -3.15
C ALA A 451 32.10 -37.13 -3.61
N SER A 452 32.53 -36.81 -4.83
CA SER A 452 32.18 -35.58 -5.52
C SER A 452 31.88 -35.88 -6.98
N GLY A 453 30.98 -35.09 -7.57
CA GLY A 453 30.63 -35.14 -8.98
C GLY A 453 30.69 -33.77 -9.63
N TYR A 454 30.66 -33.77 -10.96
CA TYR A 454 30.58 -32.58 -11.79
C TYR A 454 29.65 -32.85 -12.96
N ASP A 455 28.77 -31.89 -13.24
CA ASP A 455 27.90 -31.93 -14.42
C ASP A 455 27.89 -30.56 -15.12
N VAL A 456 27.71 -30.63 -16.44
CA VAL A 456 27.39 -29.46 -17.27
C VAL A 456 25.90 -29.16 -17.21
N ASP A 457 25.53 -27.88 -17.30
CA ASP A 457 24.15 -27.39 -17.24
C ASP A 457 23.42 -27.62 -15.90
N LEU A 458 24.03 -27.15 -14.80
CA LEU A 458 23.40 -27.12 -13.47
C LEU A 458 23.13 -25.69 -12.99
N THR A 459 21.99 -25.50 -12.33
CA THR A 459 21.78 -24.39 -11.40
C THR A 459 22.33 -24.72 -10.01
N VAL A 460 22.58 -23.70 -9.18
CA VAL A 460 23.07 -23.90 -7.80
C VAL A 460 22.13 -24.82 -7.01
N ASN A 461 20.81 -24.63 -7.11
CA ASN A 461 19.84 -25.47 -6.41
C ASN A 461 19.84 -26.92 -6.93
N GLU A 462 20.04 -27.15 -8.22
CA GLU A 462 20.13 -28.51 -8.77
C GLU A 462 21.41 -29.21 -8.32
N ALA A 463 22.54 -28.48 -8.24
CA ALA A 463 23.79 -29.00 -7.69
C ALA A 463 23.61 -29.45 -6.22
N GLU A 464 22.90 -28.68 -5.40
CA GLU A 464 22.61 -29.03 -4.00
C GLU A 464 21.81 -30.33 -3.87
N TYR A 465 20.74 -30.49 -4.68
CA TYR A 465 19.97 -31.72 -4.72
C TYR A 465 20.78 -32.91 -5.24
N ARG A 466 21.67 -32.70 -6.22
CA ARG A 466 22.59 -33.75 -6.70
C ARG A 466 23.62 -34.16 -5.65
N GLY A 467 24.12 -33.21 -4.86
CA GLY A 467 24.97 -33.49 -3.70
C GLY A 467 24.27 -34.40 -2.69
N LEU A 468 23.00 -34.12 -2.39
CA LEU A 468 22.20 -34.98 -1.51
C LEU A 468 21.95 -36.37 -2.13
N LEU A 469 21.59 -36.48 -3.41
CA LEU A 469 21.41 -37.78 -4.08
C LEU A 469 22.68 -38.62 -4.04
N LEU A 470 23.82 -38.01 -4.35
CA LEU A 470 25.13 -38.65 -4.24
C LEU A 470 25.38 -39.17 -2.82
N ALA A 471 25.01 -38.39 -1.80
CA ALA A 471 25.14 -38.81 -0.41
C ALA A 471 24.27 -40.03 -0.08
N LEU A 472 23.05 -40.09 -0.61
CA LEU A 472 22.13 -41.20 -0.40
C LEU A 472 22.59 -42.46 -1.13
N ASP A 473 23.14 -42.33 -2.33
CA ASP A 473 23.73 -43.45 -3.06
C ASP A 473 24.93 -44.05 -2.32
N LEU A 474 25.72 -43.22 -1.65
CA LEU A 474 26.85 -43.67 -0.83
C LEU A 474 26.39 -44.47 0.40
N LEU A 475 25.16 -44.31 0.88
CA LEU A 475 24.62 -45.11 2.00
C LEU A 475 24.39 -46.58 1.60
N ASN A 476 24.34 -46.90 0.31
CA ASN A 476 24.15 -48.28 -0.15
C ASN A 476 25.25 -49.20 0.41
N GLY A 477 24.82 -50.33 0.99
CA GLY A 477 25.69 -51.30 1.66
C GLY A 477 26.05 -50.95 3.11
N LEU A 478 25.56 -49.84 3.67
CA LEU A 478 25.70 -49.51 5.09
C LEU A 478 24.45 -49.92 5.87
N ASP A 479 24.65 -50.47 7.07
CA ASP A 479 23.58 -50.82 8.01
C ASP A 479 23.14 -49.57 8.80
N VAL A 480 22.27 -48.76 8.19
CA VAL A 480 21.82 -47.46 8.70
C VAL A 480 20.59 -47.62 9.60
N GLN A 481 20.76 -47.44 10.91
CA GLN A 481 19.64 -47.46 11.87
C GLN A 481 19.04 -46.06 12.08
N ARG A 482 19.87 -45.02 12.02
CA ARG A 482 19.46 -43.62 12.11
C ARG A 482 20.35 -42.76 11.22
N LEU A 483 19.72 -41.90 10.44
CA LEU A 483 20.37 -40.97 9.52
C LEU A 483 20.10 -39.53 9.95
N ILE A 484 21.16 -38.73 9.99
CA ILE A 484 21.10 -37.29 10.17
C ILE A 484 21.60 -36.64 8.88
N VAL A 485 20.80 -35.81 8.24
CA VAL A 485 21.18 -35.12 6.99
C VAL A 485 21.43 -33.66 7.31
N CYS A 486 22.66 -33.20 7.11
CA CYS A 486 23.09 -31.83 7.30
C CYS A 486 23.41 -31.21 5.93
N GLY A 487 22.71 -30.14 5.57
CA GLY A 487 22.99 -29.36 4.36
C GLY A 487 22.94 -27.87 4.65
N ASP A 488 23.67 -27.08 3.89
CA ASP A 488 23.72 -25.63 4.02
C ASP A 488 22.75 -24.87 3.11
N SER A 489 22.19 -25.56 2.11
CA SER A 489 21.04 -25.10 1.36
C SER A 489 19.76 -25.12 2.19
N ASN A 490 19.41 -23.95 2.73
CA ASN A 490 18.13 -23.75 3.43
C ASN A 490 16.92 -24.07 2.53
N LEU A 491 17.05 -23.86 1.22
CA LEU A 491 16.00 -24.18 0.26
C LEU A 491 15.77 -25.69 0.16
N ALA A 492 16.82 -26.48 -0.06
CA ALA A 492 16.72 -27.93 -0.20
C ALA A 492 16.17 -28.58 1.07
N ILE A 493 16.71 -28.22 2.24
CA ILE A 493 16.28 -28.77 3.53
C ILE A 493 14.80 -28.45 3.82
N ARG A 494 14.37 -27.20 3.63
CA ARG A 494 12.97 -26.80 3.89
C ARG A 494 11.98 -27.41 2.92
N GLN A 495 12.38 -27.58 1.65
CA GLN A 495 11.55 -28.27 0.66
C GLN A 495 11.40 -29.75 1.02
N LEU A 496 12.46 -30.45 1.44
CA LEU A 496 12.37 -31.85 1.88
C LEU A 496 11.51 -32.01 3.14
N ARG A 497 11.54 -31.06 4.07
CA ARG A 497 10.66 -31.06 5.26
C ARG A 497 9.19 -30.67 4.99
N ASN A 498 8.82 -30.40 3.74
CA ASN A 498 7.50 -29.87 3.36
C ASN A 498 7.17 -28.49 3.98
N GLU A 499 8.18 -27.71 4.40
CA GLU A 499 7.99 -26.35 4.92
C GLU A 499 7.92 -25.28 3.81
N MET A 500 8.27 -25.66 2.57
CA MET A 500 8.31 -24.78 1.40
C MET A 500 7.93 -25.55 0.13
N ASP A 501 7.10 -24.93 -0.72
CA ASP A 501 6.73 -25.51 -2.01
C ASP A 501 7.90 -25.51 -3.00
N CYS A 502 8.04 -26.60 -3.75
CA CYS A 502 8.98 -26.69 -4.87
C CYS A 502 8.20 -26.47 -6.18
N LYS A 503 8.37 -25.30 -6.81
CA LYS A 503 7.60 -24.90 -8.01
C LYS A 503 8.30 -25.21 -9.34
N ALA A 504 9.63 -25.35 -9.33
CA ALA A 504 10.41 -25.60 -10.54
C ALA A 504 10.37 -27.09 -10.91
N LEU A 505 9.98 -27.41 -12.14
CA LEU A 505 9.76 -28.79 -12.61
C LEU A 505 11.00 -29.70 -12.42
N GLY A 506 12.20 -29.21 -12.75
CA GLY A 506 13.45 -29.96 -12.59
C GLY A 506 13.76 -30.28 -11.12
N LEU A 507 13.51 -29.32 -10.21
CA LEU A 507 13.70 -29.53 -8.77
C LEU A 507 12.60 -30.41 -8.15
N GLN A 508 11.39 -30.45 -8.72
CA GLN A 508 10.34 -31.36 -8.27
C GLN A 508 10.73 -32.83 -8.48
N LEU A 509 11.36 -33.14 -9.63
CA LEU A 509 11.84 -34.49 -9.92
C LEU A 509 12.95 -34.90 -8.95
N LEU A 510 13.99 -34.07 -8.80
CA LEU A 510 15.10 -34.33 -7.88
C LEU A 510 14.64 -34.45 -6.42
N ARG A 511 13.74 -33.57 -5.96
CA ARG A 511 13.16 -33.66 -4.62
C ARG A 511 12.39 -34.95 -4.42
N LYS A 512 11.58 -35.36 -5.40
CA LYS A 512 10.80 -36.60 -5.34
C LYS A 512 11.72 -37.81 -5.23
N GLU A 513 12.82 -37.80 -5.97
CA GLU A 513 13.84 -38.86 -5.93
C GLU A 513 14.53 -38.94 -4.56
N CYS A 514 15.04 -37.82 -4.04
CA CYS A 514 15.62 -37.77 -2.69
C CYS A 514 14.62 -38.25 -1.63
N TRP A 515 13.37 -37.79 -1.72
CA TRP A 515 12.33 -38.14 -0.76
C TRP A 515 11.99 -39.63 -0.78
N ASN A 516 11.94 -40.25 -1.96
CA ASN A 516 11.68 -41.68 -2.10
C ASN A 516 12.78 -42.52 -1.42
N GLN A 517 14.06 -42.13 -1.59
CA GLN A 517 15.18 -42.81 -0.94
C GLN A 517 15.19 -42.57 0.58
N LEU A 518 14.97 -41.32 1.03
CA LEU A 518 14.92 -40.99 2.46
C LEU A 518 13.78 -41.70 3.19
N LYS A 519 12.61 -41.84 2.55
CA LYS A 519 11.45 -42.54 3.14
C LYS A 519 11.68 -44.04 3.33
N ALA A 520 12.59 -44.63 2.55
CA ALA A 520 12.95 -46.05 2.69
C ALA A 520 13.84 -46.33 3.93
N LEU A 521 14.39 -45.29 4.56
CA LEU A 521 15.25 -45.40 5.73
C LEU A 521 14.46 -45.35 7.04
N PRO A 522 14.89 -46.09 8.08
CA PRO A 522 14.10 -46.30 9.30
C PRO A 522 13.89 -45.03 10.13
N LYS A 523 14.90 -44.15 10.24
CA LYS A 523 14.80 -42.88 10.97
C LYS A 523 15.69 -41.83 10.33
N VAL A 524 15.09 -40.73 9.87
CA VAL A 524 15.78 -39.63 9.20
C VAL A 524 15.48 -38.32 9.91
N GLU A 525 16.53 -37.56 10.21
CA GLU A 525 16.45 -36.20 10.73
C GLU A 525 17.18 -35.25 9.78
N LEU A 526 16.47 -34.26 9.23
CA LEU A 526 17.04 -33.25 8.33
C LEU A 526 17.43 -32.02 9.14
N PHE A 527 18.58 -31.41 8.91
CA PHE A 527 19.05 -30.17 9.55
C PHE A 527 19.66 -29.20 8.54
N HIS A 528 19.33 -27.91 8.69
CA HIS A 528 19.98 -26.83 7.96
C HIS A 528 21.16 -26.31 8.78
N VAL A 529 22.34 -26.22 8.18
CA VAL A 529 23.57 -25.72 8.81
C VAL A 529 23.98 -24.42 8.10
N ARG A 530 24.33 -23.36 8.83
CA ARG A 530 24.80 -22.13 8.19
C ARG A 530 26.30 -22.27 7.85
N ARG A 531 26.71 -21.77 6.68
CA ARG A 531 28.09 -21.34 6.45
C ARG A 531 28.32 -20.12 7.33
N ASP A 532 29.20 -20.23 8.32
CA ASP A 532 29.63 -19.08 9.12
C ASP A 532 30.50 -18.13 8.29
#